data_AF-A0A657PJW9-F1
#
_entry.id   AF-A0A657PJW9-F1
#
_cell.length_a   1.000
_cell.length_b   1.000
_cell.length_c   1.000
_cell.angle_alpha   90.00
_cell.angle_beta   90.00
_cell.angle_gamma   90.00
#
_symmetry.space_group_name_H-M   'P 1'
#
loop_
_entity.id
_entity.type
_entity.pdbx_description
1 polymer ?
#
loop_
_entity_poly.entity_id
_entity_poly.type
_entity_poly.pdbx_seq_one_letter_code
_entity_poly.pdbx_strand_id
1 'polypeptide(L)'
;TLKDPIRRAWYLLTLHGISLDDQQQTTRDSAFLMEQLELRELLEQARGADDPYAEVERLMSGISKRINTLVGQMALHFETPSPERLEQAQELLRKMQFLQKLRFDAEQLEAELDEAL
;
A
#
# COMPACT_ATOMS: atom_id res chain seq x y z
N THR A 1 -16.14 -5.46 -2.35
CA THR A 1 -15.57 -5.21 -1.01
C THR A 1 -14.61 -6.33 -0.58
N LEU A 2 -14.99 -7.61 -0.63
CA LEU A 2 -14.14 -8.72 -0.14
C LEU A 2 -12.98 -9.16 -1.04
N LYS A 3 -13.02 -8.83 -2.34
CA LYS A 3 -11.93 -9.17 -3.29
C LYS A 3 -10.71 -8.27 -3.16
N ASP A 4 -10.91 -7.03 -2.73
CA ASP A 4 -9.84 -6.05 -2.55
C ASP A 4 -9.32 -6.15 -1.11
N PRO A 5 -8.03 -6.45 -0.90
CA PRO A 5 -7.49 -6.70 0.43
C PRO A 5 -7.58 -5.48 1.35
N ILE A 6 -7.47 -4.26 0.81
CA ILE A 6 -7.51 -3.00 1.58
C ILE A 6 -8.95 -2.69 2.00
N ARG A 7 -9.91 -2.81 1.08
CA ARG A 7 -11.34 -2.65 1.41
C ARG A 7 -11.82 -3.72 2.37
N ARG A 8 -11.31 -4.95 2.26
CA ARG A 8 -11.60 -6.05 3.19
C ARG A 8 -11.01 -5.77 4.57
N ALA A 9 -9.74 -5.39 4.64
CA ALA A 9 -9.06 -5.00 5.87
C ALA A 9 -9.83 -3.89 6.61
N TRP A 10 -10.22 -2.86 5.87
CA TRP A 10 -11.04 -1.77 6.40
C TRP A 10 -12.38 -2.27 6.94
N TYR A 11 -13.12 -3.07 6.16
CA TYR A 11 -14.40 -3.61 6.60
C TYR A 11 -14.29 -4.45 7.87
N LEU A 12 -13.23 -5.26 8.00
CA LEU A 12 -12.99 -6.04 9.22
C LEU A 12 -12.79 -5.14 10.45
N LEU A 13 -12.03 -4.05 10.32
CA LEU A 13 -11.86 -3.08 11.42
C LEU A 13 -13.19 -2.44 11.84
N THR A 14 -14.09 -2.15 10.90
CA THR A 14 -15.42 -1.62 11.25
C THR A 14 -16.29 -2.59 12.04
N LEU A 15 -16.13 -3.90 11.81
CA LEU A 15 -16.83 -4.92 12.60
C LEU A 15 -16.37 -4.94 14.07
N HIS A 16 -15.18 -4.38 14.34
CA HIS A 16 -14.63 -4.19 15.68
C HIS A 16 -14.86 -2.78 16.24
N GLY A 17 -15.71 -1.97 15.61
CA GLY A 17 -16.10 -0.65 16.11
C GLY A 17 -15.13 0.50 15.79
N ILE A 18 -14.13 0.27 14.93
CA ILE A 18 -13.21 1.32 14.46
C ILE A 18 -13.88 2.13 13.36
N SER A 19 -13.84 3.46 13.47
CA SER A 19 -14.53 4.39 12.57
C SER A 19 -13.75 4.64 11.28
N LEU A 20 -14.47 5.14 10.28
CA LEU A 20 -13.94 5.65 9.02
C LEU A 20 -13.08 6.91 9.18
N ASP A 21 -13.40 7.73 10.17
CA ASP A 21 -12.74 9.03 10.34
C ASP A 21 -11.27 8.88 10.80
N ASP A 22 -10.91 7.72 11.34
CA ASP A 22 -9.53 7.37 11.70
C ASP A 22 -8.62 7.19 10.46
N GLN A 23 -9.18 7.23 9.25
CA GLN A 23 -8.42 7.23 7.99
C GLN A 23 -7.56 8.48 7.76
N GLN A 24 -7.83 9.59 8.44
CA GLN A 24 -7.00 10.79 8.31
C GLN A 24 -5.65 10.66 9.03
N GLN A 25 -5.46 9.63 9.83
CA GLN A 25 -4.20 9.39 10.51
C GLN A 25 -3.17 8.87 9.52
N THR A 26 -2.02 9.54 9.42
CA THR A 26 -0.85 9.00 8.72
C THR A 26 -0.10 8.03 9.64
N THR A 27 0.61 7.07 9.04
CA THR A 27 1.62 6.30 9.75
C THR A 27 2.70 7.21 10.33
N ARG A 28 3.23 6.84 11.50
CA ARG A 28 4.39 7.48 12.15
C ARG A 28 5.65 6.63 12.05
N ASP A 29 5.60 5.54 11.30
CA ASP A 29 6.73 4.63 11.10
C ASP A 29 7.76 5.27 10.16
N SER A 30 8.85 5.77 10.74
CA SER A 30 9.90 6.47 9.99
C SER A 30 10.61 5.58 8.97
N ALA A 31 10.80 4.29 9.28
CA ALA A 31 11.43 3.35 8.37
C ALA A 31 10.55 3.10 7.15
N PHE A 32 9.25 2.93 7.37
CA PHE A 32 8.28 2.82 6.27
C PHE A 32 8.22 4.10 5.44
N LEU A 33 8.21 5.28 6.08
CA LEU A 33 8.17 6.55 5.36
C LEU A 33 9.43 6.78 4.51
N MET A 34 10.60 6.39 5.00
CA MET A 34 11.85 6.42 4.23
C MET A 34 11.79 5.48 3.03
N GLU A 35 11.32 4.24 3.22
CA GLU A 35 11.10 3.31 2.12
C GLU A 35 10.08 3.84 1.10
N GLN A 36 9.02 4.54 1.54
CA GLN A 36 8.08 5.19 0.62
C GLN A 36 8.72 6.30 -0.20
N LEU A 37 9.69 7.05 0.35
CA LEU A 37 10.43 8.06 -0.41
C LEU A 37 11.31 7.40 -1.46
N GLU A 38 12.09 6.39 -1.09
CA GLU A 38 12.94 5.64 -2.02
C GLU A 38 12.14 5.05 -3.18
N LEU A 39 10.97 4.47 -2.89
CA LEU A 39 10.10 3.91 -3.92
C LEU A 39 9.54 4.97 -4.88
N ARG A 40 9.30 6.20 -4.41
CA ARG A 40 8.89 7.31 -5.27
C ARG A 40 10.03 7.80 -6.13
N GLU A 41 11.24 7.89 -5.58
CA GLU A 41 12.43 8.24 -6.37
C GLU A 41 12.66 7.22 -7.50
N LEU A 42 12.49 5.92 -7.23
CA LEU A 42 12.57 4.88 -8.26
C LEU A 42 11.51 5.07 -9.35
N LEU A 43 10.27 5.41 -8.98
CA LEU A 43 9.21 5.69 -9.94
C LEU A 43 9.53 6.91 -10.82
N GLU A 44 10.07 7.97 -10.22
CA GLU A 44 10.49 9.18 -10.96
C GLU A 44 11.62 8.86 -11.95
N GLN A 45 12.60 8.04 -11.53
CA GLN A 45 13.71 7.61 -12.37
C GLN A 45 13.27 6.69 -13.53
N ALA A 46 12.24 5.86 -13.31
CA ALA A 46 11.73 4.92 -14.32
C ALA A 46 11.32 5.63 -15.62
N ARG A 47 10.77 6.85 -15.55
CA ARG A 47 10.37 7.65 -16.71
C ARG A 47 11.51 7.89 -17.71
N GLY A 48 12.73 8.06 -17.22
CA GLY A 48 13.93 8.34 -18.03
C GLY A 48 14.87 7.16 -18.19
N ALA A 49 14.46 5.96 -17.78
CA ALA A 49 15.27 4.75 -17.88
C ALA A 49 15.37 4.27 -19.33
N ASP A 50 16.38 3.42 -19.61
CA ASP A 50 16.55 2.79 -20.92
C ASP A 50 15.36 1.88 -21.29
N ASP A 51 14.73 1.26 -20.29
CA ASP A 51 13.51 0.44 -20.41
C ASP A 51 12.50 0.82 -19.32
N PRO A 52 11.69 1.89 -19.54
CA PRO A 52 10.72 2.37 -18.55
C PRO A 52 9.65 1.34 -18.18
N TYR A 53 9.20 0.52 -19.13
CA TYR A 53 8.19 -0.52 -18.88
C TYR A 53 8.71 -1.58 -17.92
N ALA A 54 9.95 -2.05 -18.10
CA ALA A 54 10.55 -3.01 -17.19
C ALA A 54 10.71 -2.45 -15.76
N GLU A 55 11.05 -1.17 -15.61
CA GLU A 55 11.15 -0.54 -14.28
C GLU A 55 9.79 -0.43 -13.59
N VAL A 56 8.75 -0.02 -14.34
CA VAL A 56 7.38 0.06 -13.82
C VAL A 56 6.88 -1.32 -13.41
N GLU A 57 7.09 -2.36 -14.23
CA GLU A 57 6.71 -3.74 -13.90
C GLU A 57 7.41 -4.23 -12.62
N ARG A 58 8.73 -3.97 -12.48
CA ARG A 58 9.49 -4.30 -11.28
C ARG A 58 8.91 -3.63 -10.04
N LEU A 59 8.61 -2.33 -10.13
CA LEU A 59 8.02 -1.56 -9.04
C LEU A 59 6.64 -2.11 -8.66
N MET A 60 5.77 -2.36 -9.64
CA MET A 60 4.43 -2.92 -9.46
C MET A 60 4.45 -4.29 -8.79
N SER A 61 5.37 -5.17 -9.20
CA SER A 61 5.61 -6.47 -8.58
C SER A 61 6.09 -6.33 -7.13
N GLY A 62 7.01 -5.40 -6.88
CA GLY A 62 7.48 -5.07 -5.53
C GLY A 62 6.36 -4.60 -4.61
N ILE A 63 5.55 -3.65 -5.06
CA ILE A 63 4.38 -3.13 -4.33
C ILE A 63 3.40 -4.26 -4.00
N SER A 64 3.10 -5.12 -4.97
CA SER A 64 2.19 -6.25 -4.78
C SER A 64 2.67 -7.23 -3.71
N LYS A 65 3.98 -7.55 -3.71
CA LYS A 65 4.60 -8.39 -2.67
C LYS A 65 4.47 -7.75 -1.28
N ARG A 66 4.70 -6.44 -1.18
CA ARG A 66 4.60 -5.69 0.09
C ARG A 66 3.18 -5.71 0.63
N ILE A 67 2.18 -5.44 -0.20
CA ILE A 67 0.77 -5.53 0.19
C ILE A 67 0.45 -6.93 0.70
N ASN A 68 0.88 -7.99 0.01
CA ASN A 68 0.64 -9.37 0.45
C ASN A 68 1.28 -9.68 1.80
N THR A 69 2.50 -9.19 2.06
CA THR A 69 3.16 -9.31 3.37
C THR A 69 2.36 -8.62 4.47
N LEU A 70 1.91 -7.38 4.24
CA LEU A 70 1.11 -6.63 5.22
C LEU A 70 -0.24 -7.30 5.48
N VAL A 71 -0.88 -7.87 4.46
CA VAL A 71 -2.11 -8.65 4.61
C VAL A 71 -1.88 -9.88 5.49
N GLY A 72 -0.77 -10.59 5.30
CA GLY A 72 -0.40 -11.74 6.12
C GLY A 72 -0.19 -11.34 7.59
N GLN A 73 0.52 -10.24 7.84
CA GLN A 73 0.70 -9.70 9.19
C GLN A 73 -0.63 -9.28 9.83
N MET A 74 -1.51 -8.65 9.06
CA MET A 74 -2.82 -8.19 9.53
C MET A 74 -3.73 -9.36 9.90
N ALA A 75 -3.67 -10.47 9.17
CA ALA A 75 -4.42 -11.68 9.51
C ALA A 75 -4.12 -12.16 10.94
N LEU A 76 -2.85 -12.15 11.36
CA LEU A 76 -2.43 -12.52 12.71
C LEU A 76 -3.02 -11.63 13.81
N HIS A 77 -3.30 -10.36 13.51
CA HIS A 77 -3.94 -9.45 14.45
C HIS A 77 -5.44 -9.73 14.63
N PHE A 78 -6.11 -10.29 13.61
CA PHE A 78 -7.52 -10.66 13.67
C PHE A 78 -7.80 -12.05 14.24
N GLU A 79 -6.80 -12.93 14.37
CA GLU A 79 -6.99 -14.26 14.99
C GLU A 79 -7.43 -14.16 16.45
N THR A 80 -6.85 -13.22 17.20
CA THR A 80 -7.18 -12.96 18.61
C THR A 80 -7.27 -11.45 18.81
N PRO A 81 -8.40 -10.81 18.44
CA PRO A 81 -8.50 -9.35 18.44
C PRO A 81 -8.46 -8.80 19.88
N SER A 82 -7.61 -7.81 20.09
CA SER A 82 -7.52 -6.97 21.30
C SER A 82 -7.40 -5.51 20.87
N PRO A 83 -7.65 -4.52 21.75
CA PRO A 83 -7.46 -3.11 21.41
C PRO A 83 -6.09 -2.81 20.79
N GLU A 84 -5.01 -3.37 21.36
CA GLU A 84 -3.64 -3.19 20.87
C GLU A 84 -3.44 -3.82 19.49
N ARG A 85 -3.98 -5.03 19.27
CA ARG A 85 -3.86 -5.72 17.97
C ARG A 85 -4.69 -5.03 16.89
N LEU A 86 -5.83 -4.46 17.26
CA LEU A 86 -6.66 -3.66 16.35
C LEU A 86 -5.98 -2.33 15.98
N GLU A 87 -5.24 -1.72 16.91
CA GLU A 87 -4.38 -0.56 16.60
C GLU A 87 -3.25 -0.94 15.62
N GLN A 88 -2.58 -2.08 15.82
CA GLN A 88 -1.58 -2.58 14.87
C GLN A 88 -2.20 -2.88 13.49
N ALA A 89 -3.39 -3.46 13.46
CA ALA A 89 -4.12 -3.72 12.22
C ALA A 89 -4.50 -2.42 11.48
N GLN A 90 -4.87 -1.35 12.19
CA GLN A 90 -5.06 -0.02 11.61
C GLN A 90 -3.76 0.54 11.03
N GLU A 91 -2.64 0.35 11.72
CA GLU A 91 -1.33 0.79 11.23
C GLU A 91 -0.93 0.07 9.93
N LEU A 92 -1.17 -1.24 9.83
CA LEU A 92 -0.97 -1.98 8.59
C LEU A 92 -1.90 -1.51 7.47
N LEU A 93 -3.16 -1.17 7.78
CA LEU A 93 -4.09 -0.59 6.81
C LEU A 93 -3.56 0.73 6.24
N ARG A 94 -3.07 1.63 7.10
CA ARG A 94 -2.45 2.90 6.68
C ARG A 94 -1.30 2.65 5.70
N LYS A 95 -0.38 1.75 6.04
CA LYS A 95 0.75 1.38 5.15
C LYS A 95 0.28 0.82 3.81
N MET A 96 -0.75 -0.03 3.79
CA MET A 96 -1.31 -0.55 2.55
C MET A 96 -1.94 0.56 1.69
N GLN A 97 -2.55 1.59 2.27
CA GLN A 97 -3.09 2.73 1.53
C GLN A 97 -1.99 3.58 0.86
N PHE A 98 -0.84 3.76 1.52
CA PHE A 98 0.34 4.40 0.92
C PHE A 98 0.83 3.62 -0.30
N LEU A 99 0.97 2.29 -0.16
CA LEU A 99 1.37 1.41 -1.26
C LEU A 99 0.34 1.39 -2.40
N GLN A 100 -0.96 1.47 -2.10
CA GLN A 100 -2.00 1.56 -3.11
C GLN A 100 -1.92 2.86 -3.90
N LYS A 101 -1.62 3.98 -3.23
CA LYS A 101 -1.40 5.25 -3.92
C LYS A 101 -0.18 5.18 -4.84
N LEU A 102 0.94 4.65 -4.35
CA LEU A 102 2.13 4.46 -5.17
C LEU A 102 1.86 3.53 -6.38
N ARG A 103 1.04 2.49 -6.19
CA ARG A 103 0.63 1.61 -7.30
C ARG A 103 -0.14 2.38 -8.36
N PHE A 104 -1.08 3.22 -7.95
CA PHE A 104 -1.83 4.08 -8.86
C PHE A 104 -0.89 5.03 -9.60
N ASP A 105 0.07 5.65 -8.91
CA ASP A 105 1.05 6.55 -9.54
C ASP A 105 1.90 5.80 -10.60
N ALA A 106 2.25 4.53 -10.36
CA ALA A 106 2.96 3.68 -11.33
C ALA A 106 2.07 3.28 -12.53
N GLU A 107 0.80 2.95 -12.29
CA GLU A 107 -0.19 2.70 -13.35
C GLU A 107 -0.41 3.94 -14.24
N GLN A 108 -0.34 5.15 -13.67
CA GLN A 108 -0.40 6.39 -14.45
C GLN A 108 0.86 6.59 -15.30
N LEU A 109 2.05 6.31 -14.77
CA LEU A 109 3.28 6.37 -15.57
C LEU A 109 3.23 5.40 -16.75
N GLU A 110 2.75 4.18 -16.54
CA GLU A 110 2.56 3.20 -17.62
C GLU A 110 1.63 3.73 -18.72
N ALA A 111 0.47 4.28 -18.32
CA ALA A 111 -0.47 4.87 -19.27
C ALA A 111 0.11 6.06 -20.05
N GLU A 112 0.92 6.91 -19.40
CA GLU A 112 1.61 8.01 -20.07
C GLU A 112 2.67 7.53 -21.08
N LEU A 113 3.35 6.40 -20.79
CA LEU A 113 4.28 5.78 -21.73
C LEU A 113 3.55 5.21 -22.96
N ASP A 114 2.35 4.63 -22.76
CA ASP A 114 1.51 4.12 -23.85
C ASP A 114 1.04 5.26 -24.78
N GLU A 115 0.69 6.43 -24.23
CA GLU A 115 0.29 7.61 -25.00
C GLU A 115 1.43 8.26 -25.79
N ALA A 116 2.68 8.00 -25.41
CA ALA A 116 3.88 8.57 -26.04
C ALA A 116 4.42 7.75 -27.24
N LEU A 117 3.83 6.58 -27.51
CA LEU A 117 4.13 5.70 -28.65
C LEU A 117 3.41 6.15 -29.95
#